data_AF-A0A7W9BNR3-F1
#
_entry.id   AF-A0A7W9BNR3-F1
#
_cell.length_a   1.000
_cell.length_b   1.000
_cell.length_c   1.000
_cell.angle_alpha   90.00
_cell.angle_beta   90.00
_cell.angle_gamma   90.00
#
_symmetry.space_group_name_H-M   'P 1'
#
loop_
_entity.id
_entity.type
_entity.pdbx_description
1 polymer ?
#
loop_
_entity_poly.entity_id
_entity_poly.type
_entity_poly.pdbx_seq_one_letter_code
_entity_poly.pdbx_strand_id
1 'polypeptide(L)'
;MLGDETDVEASFEGHTSSACIANSTFEVIPAGVAQVSPNRGSASGMTLTLRGMSAGEATVKVTCDGEDIGWFHLVCYEPIRLAVTLGCIKTPLSRSVSYSANALSNTLNKTFNAAGIRIVVTDLGEVDLTGHPDIAAAEPGLRSVVTSPYYSEGFGELLGKRAFLGALSGGERGTIAWIGETATWQAGASSQKYLWFFVPDDVPSRFSGVVPEISSEYGFVFKDFEGAIGGQTITDSYAVMAHELGHALGLLHPDDPNVANQLPNHLKASLGQPVTAESGTNTEPAITPTPRVLDPKNIGLIMQRDPLNLMGYWPNFKEQSFLRKNQWDAVRAVAARIE
;
A
#
# COMPACT_ATOMS: atom_id res chain seq x y z
N MET A 1 6.60 -13.09 -8.04
CA MET A 1 5.68 -13.27 -9.20
C MET A 1 6.21 -14.38 -10.09
N LEU A 2 5.40 -14.87 -11.01
CA LEU A 2 5.84 -15.82 -12.04
C LEU A 2 7.03 -15.23 -12.82
N GLY A 3 8.12 -16.00 -12.93
CA GLY A 3 9.33 -15.63 -13.65
C GLY A 3 10.33 -14.77 -12.86
N ASP A 4 9.88 -14.10 -11.79
CA ASP A 4 10.72 -13.24 -10.96
C ASP A 4 11.41 -14.03 -9.85
N GLU A 5 12.54 -13.49 -9.39
CA GLU A 5 13.35 -14.00 -8.29
C GLU A 5 13.21 -13.11 -7.04
N THR A 6 13.22 -13.72 -5.87
CA THR A 6 13.26 -13.01 -4.59
C THR A 6 14.15 -13.74 -3.61
N ASP A 7 14.94 -12.99 -2.85
CA ASP A 7 15.86 -13.53 -1.86
C ASP A 7 15.20 -13.55 -0.49
N VAL A 8 15.32 -14.69 0.19
CA VAL A 8 14.88 -14.91 1.56
C VAL A 8 16.06 -15.36 2.40
N GLU A 9 16.25 -14.73 3.56
CA GLU A 9 17.25 -15.20 4.53
C GLU A 9 16.67 -16.36 5.34
N ALA A 10 17.37 -17.49 5.36
CA ALA A 10 17.07 -18.63 6.21
C ALA A 10 18.07 -18.68 7.37
N SER A 11 17.54 -18.63 8.60
CA SER A 11 18.31 -18.77 9.84
C SER A 11 17.92 -20.04 10.59
N PHE A 12 18.91 -20.84 11.00
CA PHE A 12 18.73 -22.11 11.71
C PHE A 12 18.82 -21.94 13.24
N GLU A 13 17.92 -21.16 13.82
CA GLU A 13 17.91 -20.90 15.26
C GLU A 13 17.64 -22.19 16.06
N GLY A 14 18.48 -22.47 17.07
CA GLY A 14 18.36 -23.68 17.90
C GLY A 14 18.88 -24.98 17.27
N HIS A 15 19.13 -25.00 15.97
CA HIS A 15 19.67 -26.14 15.21
C HIS A 15 21.09 -25.81 14.70
N THR A 16 22.03 -25.63 15.63
CA THR A 16 23.35 -25.03 15.37
C THR A 16 24.48 -26.04 15.11
N SER A 17 24.21 -27.34 15.11
CA SER A 17 25.25 -28.30 14.74
C SER A 17 25.55 -28.09 13.25
N SER A 18 26.83 -27.86 12.93
CA SER A 18 27.28 -27.72 11.54
C SER A 18 26.91 -28.93 10.68
N ALA A 19 26.73 -30.11 11.31
CA ALA A 19 26.24 -31.33 10.68
C ALA A 19 24.80 -31.20 10.17
N CYS A 20 23.87 -30.65 10.98
CA CYS A 20 22.48 -30.55 10.58
C CYS A 20 22.26 -29.53 9.45
N ILE A 21 22.97 -28.40 9.50
CA ILE A 21 22.91 -27.37 8.45
C ILE A 21 23.41 -27.97 7.12
N ALA A 22 24.52 -28.70 7.11
CA ALA A 22 25.07 -29.31 5.90
C ALA A 22 24.16 -30.41 5.31
N ASN A 23 23.35 -31.07 6.16
CA ASN A 23 22.40 -32.10 5.76
C ASN A 23 20.98 -31.54 5.49
N SER A 24 20.80 -30.22 5.60
CA SER A 24 19.50 -29.60 5.37
C SER A 24 19.18 -29.52 3.87
N THR A 25 17.97 -29.90 3.48
CA THR A 25 17.45 -29.77 2.12
C THR A 25 16.18 -28.94 2.09
N PHE A 26 16.01 -28.17 1.01
CA PHE A 26 14.81 -27.36 0.78
C PHE A 26 13.97 -27.99 -0.33
N GLU A 27 12.73 -28.35 0.01
CA GLU A 27 11.77 -28.96 -0.92
C GLU A 27 10.56 -28.04 -1.11
N VAL A 28 10.12 -27.84 -2.34
CA VAL A 28 8.91 -27.05 -2.65
C VAL A 28 7.73 -27.99 -2.87
N ILE A 29 6.65 -27.79 -2.12
CA ILE A 29 5.44 -28.62 -2.14
C ILE A 29 4.20 -27.75 -2.37
N PRO A 30 3.41 -27.94 -3.44
CA PRO A 30 3.64 -28.89 -4.53
C PRO A 30 4.83 -28.47 -5.42
N ALA A 31 5.48 -29.47 -6.01
CA ALA A 31 6.58 -29.22 -6.94
C ALA A 31 6.11 -28.42 -8.16
N GLY A 32 6.98 -27.54 -8.68
CA GLY A 32 6.72 -26.76 -9.90
C GLY A 32 6.06 -25.40 -9.68
N VAL A 33 5.65 -25.03 -8.46
CA VAL A 33 5.18 -23.67 -8.13
C VAL A 33 6.34 -22.69 -8.01
N ALA A 34 7.42 -23.11 -7.35
CA ALA A 34 8.63 -22.32 -7.20
C ALA A 34 9.89 -23.19 -7.30
N GLN A 35 11.02 -22.54 -7.55
CA GLN A 35 12.35 -23.12 -7.47
C GLN A 35 13.13 -22.43 -6.35
N VAL A 36 13.82 -23.20 -5.51
CA VAL A 36 14.69 -22.70 -4.43
C VAL A 36 16.14 -22.94 -4.83
N SER A 37 16.99 -21.92 -4.68
CA SER A 37 18.43 -22.02 -4.91
C SER A 37 19.21 -21.25 -3.84
N PRO A 38 20.23 -21.84 -3.18
CA PRO A 38 20.59 -23.26 -3.25
C PRO A 38 19.54 -24.14 -2.56
N ASN A 39 19.44 -25.40 -2.98
CA ASN A 39 18.48 -26.36 -2.40
C ASN A 39 19.05 -27.15 -1.21
N ARG A 40 20.22 -26.74 -0.70
CA ARG A 40 20.89 -27.33 0.46
C ARG A 40 21.44 -26.26 1.39
N GLY A 41 21.44 -26.56 2.68
CA GLY A 41 22.03 -25.72 3.70
C GLY A 41 23.55 -25.63 3.58
N SER A 42 24.09 -24.42 3.76
CA SER A 42 25.54 -24.17 3.72
C SER A 42 26.07 -23.39 4.93
N ALA A 43 25.21 -22.61 5.59
CA ALA A 43 25.54 -21.81 6.76
C ALA A 43 24.29 -21.53 7.62
N SER A 44 24.51 -21.13 8.87
CA SER A 44 23.43 -20.80 9.82
C SER A 44 22.61 -19.59 9.38
N GLY A 45 23.15 -18.71 8.55
CA GLY A 45 22.46 -17.62 7.88
C GLY A 45 22.81 -17.71 6.41
N MET A 46 21.84 -18.07 5.59
CA MET A 46 22.02 -18.24 4.15
C MET A 46 20.91 -17.55 3.38
N THR A 47 21.25 -17.04 2.20
CA THR A 47 20.27 -16.50 1.27
C THR A 47 19.75 -17.63 0.37
N LEU A 48 18.43 -17.77 0.34
CA LEU A 48 17.69 -18.60 -0.60
C LEU A 48 17.07 -17.70 -1.67
N THR A 49 17.45 -17.90 -2.91
CA THR A 49 16.78 -17.30 -4.06
C THR A 49 15.58 -18.18 -4.44
N LEU A 50 14.39 -17.60 -4.38
CA LEU A 50 13.13 -18.21 -4.79
C LEU A 50 12.73 -17.67 -6.15
N ARG A 51 12.51 -18.56 -7.13
CA ARG A 51 11.99 -18.22 -8.45
C ARG A 51 10.58 -18.74 -8.64
N GLY A 52 9.65 -17.88 -9.04
CA GLY A 52 8.28 -18.29 -9.36
C GLY A 52 8.22 -19.06 -10.68
N MET A 53 7.67 -20.28 -10.67
CA MET A 53 7.65 -21.19 -11.82
C MET A 53 6.23 -21.37 -12.40
N SER A 54 5.22 -21.49 -11.56
CA SER A 54 3.80 -21.53 -11.95
C SER A 54 2.96 -20.83 -10.88
N ALA A 55 1.80 -20.28 -11.27
CA ALA A 55 0.90 -19.66 -10.31
C ALA A 55 0.33 -20.70 -9.32
N GLY A 56 0.28 -20.35 -8.05
CA GLY A 56 -0.22 -21.24 -7.01
C GLY A 56 0.43 -20.98 -5.65
N GLU A 57 -0.06 -21.71 -4.66
CA GLU A 57 0.48 -21.72 -3.30
C GLU A 57 1.42 -22.90 -3.14
N ALA A 58 2.53 -22.70 -2.43
CA ALA A 58 3.43 -23.77 -2.05
C ALA A 58 4.04 -23.53 -0.68
N THR A 59 4.59 -24.60 -0.13
CA THR A 59 5.38 -24.60 1.10
C THR A 59 6.79 -25.01 0.76
N VAL A 60 7.76 -24.22 1.20
CA VAL A 60 9.16 -24.65 1.22
C VAL A 60 9.39 -25.34 2.55
N LYS A 61 9.60 -26.65 2.49
CA LYS A 61 9.87 -27.51 3.63
C LYS A 61 11.37 -27.68 3.79
N VAL A 62 11.84 -27.58 5.02
CA VAL A 62 13.25 -27.77 5.38
C VAL A 62 13.38 -29.05 6.19
N THR A 63 14.17 -29.99 5.68
CA THR A 63 14.43 -31.28 6.34
C THR A 63 15.92 -31.44 6.62
N CYS A 64 16.28 -31.93 7.80
CA CYS A 64 17.64 -32.28 8.19
C CYS A 64 17.67 -33.76 8.58
N ASP A 65 18.51 -34.56 7.90
CA ASP A 65 18.58 -36.02 8.10
C ASP A 65 17.23 -36.75 7.98
N GLY A 66 16.33 -36.22 7.14
CA GLY A 66 14.98 -36.76 6.94
C GLY A 66 13.93 -36.27 7.93
N GLU A 67 14.32 -35.51 8.95
CA GLU A 67 13.40 -34.93 9.94
C GLU A 67 13.04 -33.49 9.58
N ASP A 68 11.79 -33.12 9.83
CA ASP A 68 11.27 -31.78 9.56
C ASP A 68 11.79 -30.79 10.60
N ILE A 69 12.51 -29.77 10.15
CA ILE A 69 13.09 -28.75 11.05
C ILE A 69 12.51 -27.36 10.82
N GLY A 70 11.76 -27.15 9.74
CA GLY A 70 11.12 -25.88 9.47
C GLY A 70 10.37 -25.84 8.16
N TRP A 71 9.61 -24.77 7.97
CA TRP A 71 8.91 -24.50 6.73
C TRP A 71 8.55 -23.02 6.62
N PHE A 72 8.29 -22.57 5.40
CA PHE A 72 7.60 -21.31 5.15
C PHE A 72 6.69 -21.43 3.94
N HIS A 73 5.61 -20.66 3.93
CA HIS A 73 4.67 -20.62 2.81
C HIS A 73 5.06 -19.54 1.81
N LEU A 74 4.80 -19.81 0.54
CA LEU A 74 4.90 -18.84 -0.54
C LEU A 74 3.67 -18.94 -1.44
N VAL A 75 3.39 -17.83 -2.12
CA VAL A 75 2.39 -17.76 -3.17
C VAL A 75 3.04 -17.16 -4.41
N CYS A 76 2.88 -17.83 -5.53
CA CYS A 76 3.29 -17.32 -6.83
C CYS A 76 2.05 -16.84 -7.57
N TYR A 77 2.06 -15.57 -7.95
CA TYR A 77 1.00 -14.96 -8.74
C TYR A 77 1.43 -14.74 -10.20
N GLU A 78 0.49 -14.93 -11.11
CA GLU A 78 0.56 -14.33 -12.44
C GLU A 78 0.56 -12.79 -12.34
N PRO A 79 1.45 -12.10 -13.06
CA PRO A 79 1.52 -10.64 -13.00
C PRO A 79 0.30 -10.03 -13.67
N ILE A 80 -0.40 -9.15 -12.96
CA ILE A 80 -1.47 -8.31 -13.52
C ILE A 80 -0.84 -6.98 -13.92
N ARG A 81 -1.15 -6.48 -15.12
CA ARG A 81 -0.76 -5.11 -15.53
C ARG A 81 -1.91 -4.17 -15.32
N LEU A 82 -1.73 -3.20 -14.44
CA LEU A 82 -2.71 -2.16 -14.16
C LEU A 82 -2.24 -0.82 -14.73
N ALA A 83 -2.99 -0.27 -15.67
CA ALA A 83 -2.80 1.06 -16.23
C ALA A 83 -3.39 2.12 -15.27
N VAL A 84 -2.51 2.98 -14.77
CA VAL A 84 -2.86 4.08 -13.88
C VAL A 84 -2.50 5.39 -14.56
N THR A 85 -3.45 6.32 -14.63
CA THR A 85 -3.19 7.67 -15.10
C THR A 85 -2.96 8.61 -13.93
N LEU A 86 -1.93 9.45 -14.03
CA LEU A 86 -1.58 10.48 -13.05
C LEU A 86 -1.76 11.86 -13.68
N GLY A 87 -2.28 12.82 -12.91
CA GLY A 87 -2.24 14.23 -13.31
C GLY A 87 -2.49 15.17 -12.13
N CYS A 88 -2.41 16.47 -12.37
CA CYS A 88 -2.95 17.49 -11.48
C CYS A 88 -4.13 18.20 -12.13
N ILE A 89 -5.19 18.43 -11.35
CA ILE A 89 -6.38 19.16 -11.80
C ILE A 89 -6.28 20.57 -11.24
N LYS A 90 -6.28 21.54 -12.14
CA LYS A 90 -6.30 22.96 -11.82
C LYS A 90 -7.69 23.51 -12.08
N THR A 91 -8.20 24.26 -11.11
CA THR A 91 -9.55 24.83 -11.11
C THR A 91 -9.45 26.25 -10.53
N PRO A 92 -10.57 26.98 -10.35
CA PRO A 92 -10.50 28.28 -9.70
C PRO A 92 -9.99 28.26 -8.26
N LEU A 93 -10.12 27.15 -7.50
CA LEU A 93 -9.67 27.05 -6.10
C LEU A 93 -8.65 25.91 -5.87
N SER A 94 -8.10 25.35 -6.94
CA SER A 94 -7.00 24.38 -6.89
C SER A 94 -5.84 24.82 -7.79
N ARG A 95 -4.63 24.42 -7.41
CA ARG A 95 -3.41 24.74 -8.14
C ARG A 95 -2.71 23.50 -8.66
N SER A 96 -1.87 23.73 -9.65
CA SER A 96 -0.93 22.75 -10.16
C SER A 96 0.18 22.49 -9.14
N VAL A 97 0.73 21.28 -9.21
CA VAL A 97 1.80 20.82 -8.31
C VAL A 97 2.92 20.19 -9.10
N SER A 98 4.15 20.37 -8.63
CA SER A 98 5.31 19.70 -9.22
C SER A 98 5.42 18.28 -8.66
N TYR A 99 5.43 17.28 -9.53
CA TYR A 99 5.59 15.87 -9.15
C TYR A 99 6.47 15.12 -10.15
N SER A 100 6.80 13.87 -9.81
CA SER A 100 7.55 12.94 -10.67
C SER A 100 6.74 11.67 -10.87
N ALA A 101 6.21 11.48 -12.08
CA ALA A 101 5.51 10.26 -12.47
C ALA A 101 6.40 9.02 -12.31
N ASN A 102 7.71 9.14 -12.57
CA ASN A 102 8.67 8.06 -12.36
C ASN A 102 8.82 7.71 -10.86
N ALA A 103 8.90 8.72 -9.98
CA ALA A 103 8.99 8.47 -8.55
C ALA A 103 7.70 7.84 -8.00
N LEU A 104 6.52 8.31 -8.43
CA LEU A 104 5.25 7.67 -8.07
C LEU A 104 5.18 6.24 -8.61
N SER A 105 5.49 6.01 -9.88
CA SER A 105 5.51 4.67 -10.48
C SER A 105 6.40 3.71 -9.71
N ASN A 106 7.58 4.17 -9.27
CA ASN A 106 8.45 3.37 -8.41
C ASN A 106 7.82 3.07 -7.05
N THR A 107 7.16 4.05 -6.42
CA THR A 107 6.43 3.83 -5.16
C THR A 107 5.30 2.84 -5.33
N LEU A 108 4.43 3.02 -6.33
CA LEU A 108 3.30 2.14 -6.62
C LEU A 108 3.76 0.72 -6.95
N ASN A 109 4.74 0.55 -7.83
CA ASN A 109 5.28 -0.77 -8.14
C ASN A 109 5.92 -1.40 -6.90
N LYS A 110 6.68 -0.67 -6.08
CA LYS A 110 7.20 -1.23 -4.82
C LYS A 110 6.08 -1.71 -3.90
N THR A 111 5.01 -0.94 -3.76
CA THR A 111 3.86 -1.29 -2.92
C THR A 111 3.12 -2.51 -3.47
N PHE A 112 2.67 -2.47 -4.72
CA PHE A 112 1.73 -3.46 -5.28
C PHE A 112 2.41 -4.68 -5.94
N ASN A 113 3.74 -4.69 -6.08
CA ASN A 113 4.48 -5.84 -6.61
C ASN A 113 4.34 -7.10 -5.73
N ALA A 114 4.20 -6.92 -4.41
CA ALA A 114 3.92 -8.03 -3.50
C ALA A 114 2.51 -8.62 -3.69
N ALA A 115 1.57 -7.84 -4.25
CA ALA A 115 0.27 -8.32 -4.76
C ALA A 115 0.39 -9.00 -6.13
N GLY A 116 1.57 -9.09 -6.72
CA GLY A 116 1.74 -9.50 -8.09
C GLY A 116 1.12 -8.55 -9.13
N ILE A 117 1.02 -7.25 -8.82
CA ILE A 117 0.50 -6.23 -9.73
C ILE A 117 1.64 -5.31 -10.17
N ARG A 118 1.78 -5.14 -11.48
CA ARG A 118 2.70 -4.20 -12.11
C ARG A 118 1.93 -2.97 -12.57
N ILE A 119 2.31 -1.82 -12.05
CA ILE A 119 1.63 -0.55 -12.32
C ILE A 119 2.33 0.15 -13.48
N VAL A 120 1.55 0.50 -14.51
CA VAL A 120 2.01 1.31 -15.65
C VAL A 120 1.42 2.69 -15.49
N VAL A 121 2.26 3.68 -15.17
CA VAL A 121 1.81 5.06 -14.97
C VAL A 121 1.90 5.83 -16.28
N THR A 122 0.79 6.44 -16.69
CA THR A 122 0.73 7.46 -17.75
C THR A 122 0.52 8.83 -17.13
N ASP A 123 1.42 9.77 -17.43
CA ASP A 123 1.36 11.14 -16.93
C ASP A 123 0.61 12.04 -17.91
N LEU A 124 -0.43 12.71 -17.43
CA LEU A 124 -1.18 13.71 -18.19
C LEU A 124 -0.66 15.14 -17.98
N GLY A 125 0.18 15.37 -16.97
CA GLY A 125 0.54 16.71 -16.54
C GLY A 125 -0.64 17.44 -15.89
N GLU A 126 -0.81 18.70 -16.25
CA GLU A 126 -1.90 19.57 -15.78
C GLU A 126 -3.14 19.45 -16.68
N VAL A 127 -4.30 19.26 -16.06
CA VAL A 127 -5.61 19.42 -16.70
C VAL A 127 -6.25 20.70 -16.15
N ASP A 128 -6.31 21.73 -16.99
CA ASP A 128 -6.85 23.05 -16.62
C ASP A 128 -8.37 23.12 -16.85
N LEU A 129 -9.11 23.13 -15.74
CA LEU A 129 -10.57 23.27 -15.68
C LEU A 129 -11.01 24.65 -15.16
N THR A 130 -10.10 25.64 -15.07
CA THR A 130 -10.42 26.98 -14.53
C THR A 130 -11.57 27.68 -15.25
N GLY A 131 -11.73 27.43 -16.55
CA GLY A 131 -12.80 27.98 -17.38
C GLY A 131 -14.12 27.20 -17.32
N HIS A 132 -14.21 26.10 -16.57
CA HIS A 132 -15.41 25.26 -16.55
C HIS A 132 -16.50 25.86 -15.64
N PRO A 133 -17.64 26.32 -16.17
CA PRO A 133 -18.60 27.14 -15.43
C PRO A 133 -19.24 26.40 -14.25
N ASP A 134 -19.50 25.10 -14.40
CA ASP A 134 -20.15 24.31 -13.35
C ASP A 134 -19.19 23.92 -12.22
N ILE A 135 -17.87 23.83 -12.49
CA ILE A 135 -16.87 23.47 -11.47
C ILE A 135 -16.71 24.63 -10.50
N ALA A 136 -16.65 25.86 -11.02
CA ALA A 136 -16.57 27.06 -10.20
C ALA A 136 -17.73 27.18 -9.19
N ALA A 137 -18.91 26.63 -9.51
CA ALA A 137 -20.08 26.64 -8.63
C ALA A 137 -20.04 25.53 -7.58
N ALA A 138 -19.51 24.34 -7.92
CA ALA A 138 -19.51 23.17 -7.05
C ALA A 138 -18.31 23.11 -6.09
N GLU A 139 -17.17 23.65 -6.51
CA GLU A 139 -15.90 23.57 -5.79
C GLU A 139 -15.90 24.21 -4.39
N PRO A 140 -16.55 25.38 -4.13
CA PRO A 140 -16.51 26.01 -2.80
C PRO A 140 -17.00 25.11 -1.66
N GLY A 141 -17.98 24.23 -1.93
CA GLY A 141 -18.47 23.27 -0.94
C GLY A 141 -17.40 22.25 -0.55
N LEU A 142 -16.78 21.62 -1.54
CA LEU A 142 -15.68 20.68 -1.34
C LEU A 142 -14.47 21.35 -0.65
N ARG A 143 -14.09 22.54 -1.14
CA ARG A 143 -12.98 23.34 -0.61
C ARG A 143 -13.16 23.67 0.87
N SER A 144 -14.39 23.91 1.33
CA SER A 144 -14.67 24.20 2.74
C SER A 144 -14.39 23.01 3.66
N VAL A 145 -14.63 21.78 3.20
CA VAL A 145 -14.41 20.55 3.97
C VAL A 145 -12.94 20.16 3.99
N VAL A 146 -12.29 20.18 2.82
CA VAL A 146 -10.89 19.74 2.66
C VAL A 146 -9.90 20.55 3.51
N THR A 147 -10.22 21.81 3.79
CA THR A 147 -9.37 22.70 4.61
C THR A 147 -9.92 22.96 6.00
N SER A 148 -11.05 22.35 6.36
CA SER A 148 -11.70 22.60 7.64
C SER A 148 -10.81 22.07 8.78
N PRO A 149 -10.63 22.85 9.87
CA PRO A 149 -9.86 22.42 11.03
C PRO A 149 -10.55 21.29 11.81
N TYR A 150 -11.84 21.04 11.57
CA TYR A 150 -12.60 19.95 12.22
C TYR A 150 -12.18 18.56 11.72
N TYR A 151 -11.55 18.49 10.54
CA TYR A 151 -11.07 17.26 9.91
C TYR A 151 -9.53 17.27 9.90
N SER A 152 -8.91 17.51 11.05
CA SER A 152 -7.47 17.34 11.17
C SER A 152 -7.14 15.86 11.29
N GLU A 153 -6.43 15.34 10.30
CA GLU A 153 -5.67 14.10 10.44
C GLU A 153 -4.55 14.32 11.47
N GLY A 154 -4.89 14.10 12.73
CA GLY A 154 -3.88 13.97 13.78
C GLY A 154 -3.12 12.67 13.55
N PHE A 155 -1.85 12.77 13.20
CA PHE A 155 -0.93 11.64 13.33
C PHE A 155 -0.97 11.20 14.80
N GLY A 156 -1.66 10.10 15.07
CA GLY A 156 -1.76 9.48 16.39
C GLY A 156 -2.74 10.07 17.39
N GLU A 157 -3.67 10.95 17.01
CA GLU A 157 -4.68 11.44 17.94
C GLU A 157 -6.01 10.67 17.83
N LEU A 158 -6.32 9.92 18.89
CA LEU A 158 -7.54 9.10 19.05
C LEU A 158 -8.86 9.89 18.89
N LEU A 159 -8.83 11.22 19.00
CA LEU A 159 -10.01 12.09 18.81
C LEU A 159 -10.31 12.39 17.33
N GLY A 160 -9.33 12.24 16.41
CA GLY A 160 -9.52 12.42 14.97
C GLY A 160 -10.22 11.24 14.27
N LYS A 161 -10.24 10.05 14.89
CA LYS A 161 -10.82 8.83 14.32
C LYS A 161 -12.33 8.88 14.05
N ARG A 162 -13.11 9.64 14.81
CA ARG A 162 -14.58 9.73 14.62
C ARG A 162 -15.02 10.78 13.60
N ALA A 163 -14.17 11.74 13.26
CA ALA A 163 -14.49 12.79 12.28
C ALA A 163 -14.18 12.36 10.84
N PHE A 164 -13.19 11.48 10.65
CA PHE A 164 -12.71 11.07 9.32
C PHE A 164 -13.70 10.18 8.54
N LEU A 165 -14.27 9.15 9.17
CA LEU A 165 -15.10 8.12 8.50
C LEU A 165 -16.42 8.65 7.90
N GLY A 166 -16.76 9.92 8.14
CA GLY A 166 -17.90 10.62 7.55
C GLY A 166 -17.56 12.05 7.09
N ALA A 167 -16.28 12.36 6.85
CA ALA A 167 -15.84 13.73 6.60
C ALA A 167 -16.43 14.34 5.33
N LEU A 168 -16.56 13.54 4.27
CA LEU A 168 -17.31 13.93 3.08
C LEU A 168 -18.73 13.35 3.15
N SER A 169 -19.72 14.22 2.96
CA SER A 169 -21.09 13.87 2.64
C SER A 169 -21.16 13.18 1.27
N GLY A 170 -22.29 12.52 0.98
CA GLY A 170 -22.55 11.95 -0.34
C GLY A 170 -22.49 13.00 -1.47
N GLY A 171 -22.87 14.24 -1.17
CA GLY A 171 -22.78 15.36 -2.13
C GLY A 171 -21.34 15.70 -2.49
N GLU A 172 -20.46 15.85 -1.49
CA GLU A 172 -19.05 16.18 -1.75
C GLU A 172 -18.31 15.03 -2.45
N ARG A 173 -18.61 13.77 -2.10
CA ARG A 173 -18.11 12.59 -2.83
C ARG A 173 -18.53 12.62 -4.29
N GLY A 174 -19.81 12.95 -4.56
CA GLY A 174 -20.32 13.11 -5.92
C GLY A 174 -19.60 14.22 -6.68
N THR A 175 -19.37 15.38 -6.04
CA THR A 175 -18.65 16.51 -6.65
C THR A 175 -17.22 16.14 -7.03
N ILE A 176 -16.43 15.54 -6.13
CA ILE A 176 -15.04 15.21 -6.45
C ILE A 176 -14.94 14.11 -7.51
N ALA A 177 -15.85 13.12 -7.50
CA ALA A 177 -15.93 12.11 -8.56
C ALA A 177 -16.20 12.75 -9.93
N TRP A 178 -17.19 13.64 -9.99
CA TRP A 178 -17.55 14.36 -11.21
C TRP A 178 -16.41 15.26 -11.73
N ILE A 179 -15.66 15.92 -10.84
CA ILE A 179 -14.46 16.68 -11.22
C ILE A 179 -13.41 15.76 -11.85
N GLY A 180 -13.15 14.57 -11.27
CA GLY A 180 -12.22 13.59 -11.82
C GLY A 180 -12.65 13.04 -13.19
N GLU A 181 -13.95 12.77 -13.35
CA GLU A 181 -14.54 12.35 -14.64
C GLU A 181 -14.37 13.45 -15.69
N THR A 182 -14.66 14.70 -15.34
CA THR A 182 -14.52 15.86 -16.24
C THR A 182 -13.06 16.06 -16.66
N ALA A 183 -12.11 15.96 -15.72
CA ALA A 183 -10.69 16.04 -16.01
C ALA A 183 -10.24 14.93 -16.97
N THR A 184 -10.71 13.71 -16.72
CA THR A 184 -10.42 12.53 -17.55
C THR A 184 -10.91 12.71 -18.97
N TRP A 185 -12.16 13.16 -19.13
CA TRP A 185 -12.76 13.44 -20.42
C TRP A 185 -12.02 14.54 -21.18
N GLN A 186 -11.70 15.65 -20.50
CA GLN A 186 -10.97 16.76 -21.11
C GLN A 186 -9.55 16.36 -21.55
N ALA A 187 -8.88 15.50 -20.79
CA ALA A 187 -7.57 14.96 -21.15
C ALA A 187 -7.62 13.90 -22.27
N GLY A 188 -8.81 13.38 -22.62
CA GLY A 188 -8.96 12.27 -23.56
C GLY A 188 -8.31 10.98 -23.08
N ALA A 189 -8.21 10.79 -21.76
CA ALA A 189 -7.43 9.73 -21.16
C ALA A 189 -8.24 8.44 -20.99
N SER A 190 -7.70 7.31 -21.46
CA SER A 190 -8.29 5.98 -21.25
C SER A 190 -7.35 5.14 -20.36
N SER A 191 -7.71 4.99 -19.09
CA SER A 191 -7.02 4.14 -18.12
C SER A 191 -8.01 3.37 -17.25
N GLN A 192 -7.53 2.37 -16.54
CA GLN A 192 -8.34 1.57 -15.60
C GLN A 192 -8.52 2.30 -14.28
N LYS A 193 -7.52 3.09 -13.86
CA LYS A 193 -7.52 3.90 -12.64
C LYS A 193 -6.87 5.25 -12.87
N TYR A 194 -7.28 6.24 -12.09
CA TYR A 194 -6.81 7.62 -12.17
C TYR A 194 -6.43 8.11 -10.77
N LEU A 195 -5.27 8.74 -10.67
CA LEU A 195 -4.78 9.38 -9.47
C LEU A 195 -4.58 10.87 -9.76
N TRP A 196 -5.27 11.71 -9.01
CA TRP A 196 -5.30 13.14 -9.23
C TRP A 196 -4.72 13.89 -8.05
N PHE A 197 -3.76 14.78 -8.32
CA PHE A 197 -3.52 15.89 -7.41
C PHE A 197 -4.64 16.93 -7.56
N PHE A 198 -5.30 17.24 -6.45
CA PHE A 198 -6.32 18.29 -6.36
C PHE A 198 -5.98 19.17 -5.15
N VAL A 199 -4.95 20.00 -5.27
CA VAL A 199 -4.39 20.71 -4.12
C VAL A 199 -4.97 22.13 -4.05
N PRO A 200 -5.55 22.56 -2.91
CA PRO A 200 -6.06 23.92 -2.78
C PRO A 200 -4.97 24.98 -3.04
N ASP A 201 -5.35 26.08 -3.65
CA ASP A 201 -4.41 27.13 -4.10
C ASP A 201 -4.01 28.13 -3.01
N ASP A 202 -4.88 28.35 -2.02
CA ASP A 202 -4.80 29.45 -1.08
C ASP A 202 -4.45 29.04 0.36
N VAL A 203 -4.76 27.80 0.75
CA VAL A 203 -4.42 27.27 2.08
C VAL A 203 -4.01 25.79 2.05
N PRO A 204 -3.18 25.33 3.00
CA PRO A 204 -2.88 23.91 3.11
C PRO A 204 -4.14 23.07 3.40
N SER A 205 -4.30 21.97 2.67
CA SER A 205 -5.33 20.98 2.98
C SER A 205 -5.09 20.34 4.35
N ARG A 206 -6.17 20.12 5.10
CA ARG A 206 -6.14 19.33 6.34
C ARG A 206 -6.39 17.85 6.08
N PHE A 207 -7.06 17.54 4.96
CA PHE A 207 -7.29 16.21 4.43
C PHE A 207 -6.13 15.74 3.54
N SER A 208 -5.66 14.50 3.65
CA SER A 208 -4.56 14.01 2.80
C SER A 208 -5.03 13.60 1.41
N GLY A 209 -5.99 12.69 1.35
CA GLY A 209 -6.49 12.11 0.11
C GLY A 209 -7.83 11.44 0.29
N VAL A 210 -8.47 11.10 -0.84
CA VAL A 210 -9.74 10.38 -0.82
C VAL A 210 -9.96 9.56 -2.08
N VAL A 211 -10.71 8.49 -1.95
CA VAL A 211 -11.45 7.85 -3.04
C VAL A 211 -12.94 8.15 -2.86
N PRO A 212 -13.67 8.61 -3.90
CA PRO A 212 -15.09 8.93 -3.77
C PRO A 212 -15.92 7.75 -3.28
N GLU A 213 -15.58 6.54 -3.70
CA GLU A 213 -16.20 5.30 -3.24
C GLU A 213 -15.20 4.16 -3.34
N ILE A 214 -15.24 3.20 -2.41
CA ILE A 214 -14.37 2.02 -2.48
C ILE A 214 -14.55 1.32 -3.83
N SER A 215 -13.45 0.97 -4.47
CA SER A 215 -13.37 0.44 -5.84
C SER A 215 -13.61 1.45 -6.97
N SER A 216 -13.80 2.75 -6.69
CA SER A 216 -13.92 3.80 -7.70
C SER A 216 -12.71 3.85 -8.63
N GLU A 217 -12.89 4.43 -9.81
CA GLU A 217 -11.82 4.67 -10.78
C GLU A 217 -10.86 5.77 -10.35
N TYR A 218 -11.30 6.67 -9.46
CA TYR A 218 -10.59 7.90 -9.12
C TYR A 218 -10.08 7.90 -7.67
N GLY A 219 -8.79 8.18 -7.49
CA GLY A 219 -8.20 8.55 -6.19
C GLY A 219 -7.64 9.97 -6.25
N PHE A 220 -7.75 10.71 -5.16
CA PHE A 220 -7.36 12.11 -5.07
C PHE A 220 -6.41 12.35 -3.92
N VAL A 221 -5.44 13.24 -4.12
CA VAL A 221 -4.57 13.74 -3.06
C VAL A 221 -4.64 15.25 -3.03
N PHE A 222 -4.88 15.79 -1.84
CA PHE A 222 -5.08 17.22 -1.57
C PHE A 222 -3.82 17.90 -0.99
N LYS A 223 -2.74 17.14 -0.75
CA LYS A 223 -1.46 17.63 -0.21
C LYS A 223 -0.32 17.33 -1.18
N ASP A 224 0.56 18.31 -1.40
CA ASP A 224 1.84 18.15 -2.11
C ASP A 224 3.06 18.21 -1.17
N PHE A 225 2.84 18.51 0.11
CA PHE A 225 3.85 18.63 1.17
C PHE A 225 5.06 19.50 0.79
N GLU A 226 4.89 20.45 -0.12
CA GLU A 226 5.93 21.40 -0.50
C GLU A 226 6.18 22.38 0.66
N GLY A 227 7.40 22.39 1.21
CA GLY A 227 7.77 23.28 2.32
C GLY A 227 7.14 22.96 3.68
N ALA A 228 6.62 21.73 3.87
CA ALA A 228 5.94 21.34 5.11
C ALA A 228 6.84 21.40 6.36
N ILE A 229 6.29 21.91 7.47
CA ILE A 229 6.93 21.91 8.78
C ILE A 229 6.99 20.46 9.30
N GLY A 230 8.18 19.97 9.63
CA GLY A 230 8.38 18.61 10.14
C GLY A 230 9.12 17.65 9.20
N GLY A 231 9.66 18.13 8.08
CA GLY A 231 10.53 17.33 7.20
C GLY A 231 9.80 16.42 6.20
N GLN A 232 8.48 16.59 6.06
CA GLN A 232 7.67 15.93 5.03
C GLN A 232 7.97 16.51 3.65
N THR A 233 7.82 15.70 2.61
CA THR A 233 8.14 16.03 1.23
C THR A 233 7.09 15.45 0.26
N ILE A 234 7.18 15.80 -1.02
CA ILE A 234 6.32 15.25 -2.08
C ILE A 234 6.27 13.71 -2.10
N THR A 235 7.29 13.01 -1.58
CA THR A 235 7.26 11.55 -1.49
C THR A 235 6.19 11.03 -0.53
N ASP A 236 5.80 11.82 0.47
CA ASP A 236 4.70 11.50 1.37
C ASP A 236 3.34 11.60 0.64
N SER A 237 3.20 12.49 -0.34
CA SER A 237 2.01 12.49 -1.22
C SER A 237 1.91 11.23 -2.07
N TYR A 238 3.03 10.70 -2.55
CA TYR A 238 3.02 9.40 -3.25
C TYR A 238 2.59 8.27 -2.34
N ALA A 239 2.83 8.43 -1.04
CA ALA A 239 2.41 7.48 -0.05
C ALA A 239 0.87 7.48 0.07
N VAL A 240 0.29 8.67 0.21
CA VAL A 240 -1.16 8.88 0.18
C VAL A 240 -1.75 8.36 -1.15
N MET A 241 -1.13 8.63 -2.29
CA MET A 241 -1.61 8.12 -3.58
C MET A 241 -1.66 6.59 -3.64
N ALA A 242 -0.69 5.89 -3.04
CA ALA A 242 -0.74 4.44 -2.98
C ALA A 242 -1.86 3.94 -2.04
N HIS A 243 -2.11 4.64 -0.94
CA HIS A 243 -3.24 4.39 -0.05
C HIS A 243 -4.57 4.52 -0.81
N GLU A 244 -4.77 5.65 -1.50
CA GLU A 244 -5.99 5.87 -2.29
C GLU A 244 -6.11 4.87 -3.44
N LEU A 245 -5.02 4.49 -4.10
CA LEU A 245 -5.07 3.42 -5.10
C LEU A 245 -5.52 2.09 -4.49
N GLY A 246 -5.12 1.79 -3.25
CA GLY A 246 -5.60 0.60 -2.55
C GLY A 246 -7.12 0.63 -2.31
N HIS A 247 -7.68 1.77 -1.91
CA HIS A 247 -9.14 1.95 -1.83
C HIS A 247 -9.83 1.83 -3.19
N ALA A 248 -9.25 2.42 -4.24
CA ALA A 248 -9.72 2.28 -5.61
C ALA A 248 -9.63 0.83 -6.13
N LEU A 249 -8.80 -0.01 -5.49
CA LEU A 249 -8.70 -1.45 -5.70
C LEU A 249 -9.47 -2.27 -4.66
N GLY A 250 -10.37 -1.63 -3.91
CA GLY A 250 -11.33 -2.31 -3.05
C GLY A 250 -10.86 -2.59 -1.62
N LEU A 251 -9.67 -2.14 -1.22
CA LEU A 251 -9.23 -2.26 0.17
C LEU A 251 -10.02 -1.32 1.08
N LEU A 252 -10.28 -1.80 2.29
CA LEU A 252 -10.92 -1.03 3.36
C LEU A 252 -9.91 -0.70 4.45
N HIS A 253 -10.20 0.34 5.23
CA HIS A 253 -9.44 0.62 6.45
C HIS A 253 -9.58 -0.56 7.45
N PRO A 254 -8.54 -0.85 8.26
CA PRO A 254 -8.59 -1.91 9.27
C PRO A 254 -9.64 -1.73 10.36
N ASP A 255 -10.11 -0.50 10.60
CA ASP A 255 -11.19 -0.18 11.52
C ASP A 255 -12.57 -0.09 10.85
N ASP A 256 -12.66 -0.33 9.53
CA ASP A 256 -13.93 -0.46 8.84
C ASP A 256 -14.68 -1.73 9.34
N PRO A 257 -15.96 -1.62 9.73
CA PRO A 257 -16.72 -2.77 10.21
C PRO A 257 -16.82 -3.92 9.18
N ASN A 258 -16.70 -3.63 7.89
CA ASN A 258 -16.80 -4.58 6.79
C ASN A 258 -15.46 -5.21 6.37
N VAL A 259 -14.32 -4.81 6.96
CA VAL A 259 -12.99 -5.33 6.58
C VAL A 259 -12.73 -6.78 7.02
N ALA A 260 -13.70 -7.44 7.67
CA ALA A 260 -13.53 -8.80 8.22
C ALA A 260 -13.05 -9.85 7.19
N ASN A 261 -13.41 -9.69 5.91
CA ASN A 261 -12.99 -10.60 4.84
C ASN A 261 -11.61 -10.26 4.25
N GLN A 262 -11.07 -9.08 4.56
CA GLN A 262 -9.76 -8.63 4.07
C GLN A 262 -8.70 -8.74 5.18
N LEU A 263 -9.09 -8.55 6.44
CA LEU A 263 -8.19 -8.56 7.58
C LEU A 263 -8.72 -9.45 8.73
N PRO A 264 -8.01 -10.53 9.10
CA PRO A 264 -8.37 -11.37 10.24
C PRO A 264 -8.41 -10.61 11.57
N ASN A 265 -9.27 -11.05 12.50
CA ASN A 265 -9.50 -10.34 13.77
C ASN A 265 -8.26 -10.16 14.65
N HIS A 266 -7.35 -11.12 14.70
CA HIS A 266 -6.12 -11.01 15.49
C HIS A 266 -5.24 -9.83 15.02
N LEU A 267 -5.33 -9.46 13.73
CA LEU A 267 -4.61 -8.31 13.19
C LEU A 267 -5.33 -7.00 13.39
N LYS A 268 -6.66 -7.04 13.41
CA LYS A 268 -7.43 -5.88 13.87
C LYS A 268 -7.07 -5.54 15.32
N ALA A 269 -6.86 -6.57 16.15
CA ALA A 269 -6.49 -6.42 17.55
C ALA A 269 -5.06 -5.86 17.75
N SER A 270 -4.15 -6.08 16.79
CA SER A 270 -2.78 -5.59 16.86
C SER A 270 -2.57 -4.18 16.25
N LEU A 271 -3.63 -3.52 15.79
CA LEU A 271 -3.54 -2.17 15.22
C LEU A 271 -2.99 -1.15 16.22
N GLY A 272 -1.82 -0.58 15.92
CA GLY A 272 -1.16 0.39 16.79
C GLY A 272 -0.67 -0.18 18.12
N GLN A 273 -0.56 -1.50 18.24
CA GLN A 273 -0.05 -2.22 19.42
C GLN A 273 1.10 -3.15 19.03
N PRO A 274 2.04 -3.46 19.95
CA PRO A 274 2.97 -4.57 19.74
C PRO A 274 2.21 -5.87 19.51
N VAL A 275 2.56 -6.62 18.46
CA VAL A 275 1.89 -7.89 18.11
C VAL A 275 2.19 -8.94 19.18
N THR A 276 1.14 -9.57 19.72
CA THR A 276 1.28 -10.69 20.65
C THR A 276 1.73 -11.94 19.89
N ALA A 277 2.63 -12.74 20.49
CA ALA A 277 3.08 -14.00 19.91
C ALA A 277 1.90 -15.00 19.84
N GLU A 278 1.18 -15.03 18.72
CA GLU A 278 0.12 -16.01 18.45
C GLU A 278 0.61 -17.10 17.50
N SER A 279 0.11 -18.33 17.67
CA SER A 279 0.45 -19.43 16.77
C SER A 279 -0.12 -19.17 15.37
N GLY A 280 0.76 -18.95 14.38
CA GLY A 280 0.39 -18.67 12.99
C GLY A 280 0.87 -17.33 12.44
N THR A 281 1.58 -16.52 13.24
CA THR A 281 2.11 -15.20 12.84
C THR A 281 3.61 -15.20 12.47
N ASN A 282 4.15 -16.33 12.00
CA ASN A 282 5.60 -16.55 11.85
C ASN A 282 6.29 -15.78 10.68
N THR A 283 6.07 -14.47 10.59
CA THR A 283 6.95 -13.53 9.89
C THR A 283 7.24 -12.26 10.71
N GLU A 284 6.91 -12.23 12.01
CA GLU A 284 7.12 -11.07 12.87
C GLU A 284 7.99 -11.43 14.09
N PRO A 285 9.14 -10.75 14.31
CA PRO A 285 9.85 -10.88 15.57
C PRO A 285 9.03 -10.26 16.71
N ALA A 286 8.84 -10.99 17.81
CA ALA A 286 8.21 -10.47 19.02
C ALA A 286 9.07 -9.31 19.58
N ILE A 287 8.58 -8.07 19.49
CA ILE A 287 9.36 -6.89 19.88
C ILE A 287 9.34 -6.70 21.41
N THR A 288 10.52 -6.61 22.01
CA THR A 288 10.75 -6.21 23.42
C THR A 288 10.44 -4.72 23.63
N PRO A 289 9.76 -4.31 24.72
CA PRO A 289 9.14 -2.99 24.87
C PRO A 289 10.13 -1.88 25.28
N THR A 290 11.14 -1.59 24.46
CA THR A 290 12.08 -0.50 24.74
C THR A 290 11.92 0.64 23.72
N PRO A 291 11.58 1.87 24.15
CA PRO A 291 11.35 3.00 23.24
C PRO A 291 12.69 3.49 22.65
N ARG A 292 12.87 3.34 21.32
CA ARG A 292 13.98 3.97 20.59
C ARG A 292 13.50 5.19 19.81
N VAL A 293 14.13 6.34 20.02
CA VAL A 293 13.90 7.64 19.33
C VAL A 293 14.02 7.50 17.79
N LEU A 294 13.10 8.12 17.05
CA LEU A 294 12.90 7.98 15.59
C LEU A 294 13.83 8.86 14.75
N ASP A 295 14.21 8.38 13.56
CA ASP A 295 14.86 9.18 12.49
C ASP A 295 13.80 9.56 11.44
N PRO A 296 13.53 10.86 11.20
CA PRO A 296 12.56 11.35 10.22
C PRO A 296 12.76 10.89 8.77
N LYS A 297 13.96 10.41 8.40
CA LYS A 297 14.29 10.04 7.01
C LYS A 297 13.66 8.74 6.52
N ASN A 298 12.96 8.00 7.38
CA ASN A 298 12.43 6.67 7.06
C ASN A 298 10.91 6.64 6.82
N ILE A 299 10.23 7.78 6.72
CA ILE A 299 8.76 7.83 6.61
C ILE A 299 8.24 7.11 5.34
N GLY A 300 8.88 7.32 4.19
CA GLY A 300 8.52 6.64 2.93
C GLY A 300 8.82 5.13 2.89
N LEU A 301 9.60 4.59 3.83
CA LEU A 301 9.93 3.16 3.93
C LEU A 301 8.87 2.35 4.69
N ILE A 302 7.90 3.02 5.33
CA ILE A 302 6.98 2.40 6.30
C ILE A 302 5.80 1.73 5.60
N MET A 303 5.23 2.38 4.59
CA MET A 303 4.19 1.75 3.76
C MET A 303 4.73 0.63 2.87
N GLN A 304 6.04 0.66 2.60
CA GLN A 304 6.73 -0.40 1.85
C GLN A 304 6.86 -1.69 2.67
N ARG A 305 6.65 -1.61 3.99
CA ARG A 305 6.93 -2.70 4.92
C ARG A 305 5.68 -3.23 5.61
N ASP A 306 4.58 -2.46 5.74
CA ASP A 306 3.38 -2.92 6.47
C ASP A 306 2.00 -2.58 5.81
N PRO A 307 1.13 -3.58 5.52
CA PRO A 307 -0.28 -3.47 5.12
C PRO A 307 -1.15 -2.65 6.06
N LEU A 308 -0.92 -2.82 7.36
CA LEU A 308 -1.70 -2.18 8.39
C LEU A 308 -1.45 -0.68 8.35
N ASN A 309 -0.32 -0.23 7.79
CA ASN A 309 -0.03 1.18 7.52
C ASN A 309 -0.46 1.64 6.12
N LEU A 310 -0.50 0.74 5.13
CA LEU A 310 -1.09 1.08 3.83
C LEU A 310 -2.56 1.46 3.98
N MET A 311 -3.30 0.83 4.90
CA MET A 311 -4.74 1.08 5.10
C MET A 311 -5.09 1.66 6.48
N GLY A 312 -4.15 1.76 7.43
CA GLY A 312 -4.44 2.26 8.79
C GLY A 312 -4.03 3.72 9.01
N TYR A 313 -4.72 4.39 9.94
CA TYR A 313 -4.33 5.72 10.43
C TYR A 313 -3.13 5.63 11.37
N TRP A 314 -2.08 6.37 11.00
CA TRP A 314 -0.73 6.40 11.57
C TRP A 314 -0.74 6.81 13.05
N PRO A 315 -0.32 5.92 13.98
CA PRO A 315 0.97 6.16 14.61
C PRO A 315 1.79 4.91 14.99
N ASN A 316 3.10 5.15 15.08
CA ASN A 316 4.18 4.35 15.67
C ASN A 316 4.97 3.47 14.69
N PHE A 317 6.12 4.01 14.32
CA PHE A 317 6.90 3.61 13.16
C PHE A 317 8.23 2.98 13.55
N LYS A 318 8.23 1.68 13.81
CA LYS A 318 9.46 0.89 13.76
C LYS A 318 9.10 -0.58 13.66
N GLU A 319 9.54 -1.17 12.55
CA GLU A 319 9.57 -2.61 12.25
C GLU A 319 8.20 -3.28 12.10
N GLN A 320 7.69 -3.35 10.87
CA GLN A 320 6.42 -4.02 10.58
C GLN A 320 6.47 -4.68 9.19
N SER A 321 5.82 -5.85 9.03
CA SER A 321 5.98 -6.82 7.92
C SER A 321 4.79 -6.86 6.95
N PHE A 322 5.01 -7.40 5.74
CA PHE A 322 4.23 -7.36 4.49
C PHE A 322 2.71 -7.62 4.51
N LEU A 323 2.07 -7.17 3.41
CA LEU A 323 0.63 -7.31 3.12
C LEU A 323 0.21 -8.78 3.15
N ARG A 324 -0.88 -9.05 3.88
CA ARG A 324 -1.34 -10.40 4.20
C ARG A 324 -2.15 -10.93 3.03
N LYS A 325 -2.03 -12.24 2.77
CA LYS A 325 -2.54 -12.89 1.55
C LYS A 325 -3.96 -12.46 1.15
N ASN A 326 -4.91 -12.40 2.09
CA ASN A 326 -6.30 -12.06 1.78
C ASN A 326 -6.49 -10.61 1.31
N GLN A 327 -5.67 -9.67 1.78
CA GLN A 327 -5.68 -8.29 1.27
C GLN A 327 -5.12 -8.25 -0.15
N TRP A 328 -4.08 -9.04 -0.43
CA TRP A 328 -3.58 -9.21 -1.79
C TRP A 328 -4.59 -9.84 -2.73
N ASP A 329 -5.25 -10.91 -2.30
CA ASP A 329 -6.29 -11.55 -3.09
C ASP A 329 -7.44 -10.58 -3.37
N ALA A 330 -7.82 -9.71 -2.42
CA ALA A 330 -8.85 -8.69 -2.62
C ALA A 330 -8.45 -7.65 -3.68
N VAL A 331 -7.25 -7.06 -3.56
CA VAL A 331 -6.72 -6.09 -4.54
C VAL A 331 -6.61 -6.74 -5.92
N ARG A 332 -6.05 -7.96 -5.98
CA ARG A 332 -5.90 -8.72 -7.22
C ARG A 332 -7.23 -9.03 -7.87
N ALA A 333 -8.25 -9.39 -7.10
CA ALA A 333 -9.58 -9.68 -7.62
C ALA A 333 -10.21 -8.45 -8.29
N VAL A 334 -9.96 -7.24 -7.79
CA VAL A 334 -10.38 -6.01 -8.47
C VAL A 334 -9.52 -5.75 -9.71
N ALA A 335 -8.19 -5.80 -9.57
CA ALA A 335 -7.26 -5.52 -10.66
C ALA A 335 -7.43 -6.47 -11.87
N ALA A 336 -7.64 -7.77 -11.63
CA ALA A 336 -7.84 -8.78 -12.68
C ALA A 336 -9.19 -8.64 -13.43
N ARG A 337 -10.17 -7.94 -12.85
CA ARG A 337 -11.46 -7.68 -13.53
C ARG A 337 -11.39 -6.49 -14.48
N ILE A 338 -10.40 -5.62 -14.28
CA ILE A 338 -10.25 -4.38 -15.05
C ILE A 338 -9.07 -4.44 -16.02
N GLU A 339 -8.14 -5.40 -15.86
CA GLU A 339 -7.15 -5.81 -16.88
C GLU A 339 -7.81 -6.28 -18.18
#